data_AF-A0A8C3HG19-F1
#
_entry.id   AF-A0A8C3HG19-F1
#
_cell.length_a   1.000
_cell.length_b   1.000
_cell.length_c   1.000
_cell.angle_alpha   90.00
_cell.angle_beta   90.00
_cell.angle_gamma   90.00
#
_symmetry.space_group_name_H-M   'P 1'
#
loop_
_entity.id
_entity.type
_entity.pdbx_description
1 polymer ?
#
loop_
_entity_poly.entity_id
_entity_poly.type
_entity_poly.pdbx_seq_one_letter_code
_entity_poly.pdbx_strand_id
1 'polypeptide(L)'
;MTGTQSQGKVRDKLNNLVLFDKATYDQLCKEGPNDKLITPAVVSERLRVRGSLARAALQELLSKGLIKRVSKHRAQVIYTRNTKSGDRNTRGLPIHDPGSLEPAVPWEAGPSSAAGHAPAHPRS
;
A
#
# COMPACT_ATOMS: atom_id res chain seq x y z
N MET A 1 -25.45 -39.19 35.88
CA MET A 1 -25.39 -37.78 36.32
C MET A 1 -24.16 -37.16 35.67
N THR A 2 -24.33 -36.39 34.60
CA THR A 2 -23.22 -35.77 33.85
C THR A 2 -22.95 -34.37 34.38
N GLY A 3 -21.89 -34.19 35.17
CA GLY A 3 -21.39 -32.87 35.55
C GLY A 3 -20.32 -32.41 34.56
N THR A 4 -20.69 -31.67 33.52
CA THR A 4 -19.71 -30.97 32.67
C THR A 4 -19.36 -29.65 33.33
N GLN A 5 -18.24 -29.60 34.05
CA GLN A 5 -17.63 -28.34 34.45
C GLN A 5 -16.88 -27.77 33.25
N SER A 6 -17.37 -26.66 32.70
CA SER A 6 -16.59 -25.84 31.77
C SER A 6 -15.49 -25.14 32.56
N GLN A 7 -14.25 -25.59 32.44
CA GLN A 7 -13.11 -24.76 32.83
C GLN A 7 -13.13 -23.52 31.94
N GLY A 8 -13.61 -22.41 32.52
CA GLY A 8 -13.51 -21.10 31.91
C GLY A 8 -12.06 -20.85 31.55
N LYS A 9 -11.75 -20.83 30.25
CA LYS A 9 -10.41 -20.54 29.74
C LYS A 9 -10.15 -19.05 29.93
N VAL A 10 -9.84 -18.67 31.17
CA VAL A 10 -9.42 -17.31 31.52
C VAL A 10 -8.11 -17.06 30.80
N ARG A 11 -8.14 -16.11 29.86
CA ARG A 11 -6.96 -15.70 29.11
C ARG A 11 -6.00 -14.97 30.05
N ASP A 12 -4.71 -15.26 29.93
CA ASP A 12 -3.65 -14.63 30.73
C ASP A 12 -3.75 -13.10 30.72
N LYS A 13 -3.42 -12.51 31.87
CA LYS A 13 -3.46 -11.07 32.09
C LYS A 13 -2.41 -10.40 31.20
N LEU A 14 -2.87 -9.73 30.14
CA LEU A 14 -1.99 -8.98 29.24
C LEU A 14 -1.60 -7.64 29.88
N ASN A 15 -0.29 -7.41 30.03
CA ASN A 15 0.26 -6.16 30.53
C ASN A 15 0.45 -5.15 29.40
N ASN A 16 -0.65 -4.48 29.01
CA ASN A 16 -0.58 -3.42 28.00
C ASN A 16 0.02 -2.14 28.57
N LEU A 17 0.96 -1.54 27.83
CA LEU A 17 1.60 -0.29 28.18
C LEU A 17 0.60 0.88 28.20
N VAL A 18 0.77 1.78 29.16
CA VAL A 18 -0.05 2.98 29.35
C VAL A 18 0.65 4.27 28.93
N LEU A 19 1.96 4.20 28.74
CA LEU A 19 2.85 5.26 28.28
C LEU A 19 3.68 4.71 27.12
N PHE A 20 4.13 5.59 26.23
CA PHE A 20 5.06 5.19 25.19
C PHE A 20 6.49 5.23 25.70
N ASP A 21 7.23 4.15 25.44
CA ASP A 21 8.68 4.17 25.46
C ASP A 21 9.20 4.74 24.13
N LYS A 22 10.43 5.24 24.14
CA LYS A 22 11.04 5.82 22.93
C LYS A 22 11.04 4.85 21.74
N ALA A 23 11.40 3.59 21.98
CA ALA A 23 11.44 2.56 20.95
C ALA A 23 10.06 2.30 20.32
N THR A 24 9.02 2.18 21.15
CA THR A 24 7.64 1.94 20.71
C THR A 24 7.08 3.12 19.92
N TYR A 25 7.42 4.34 20.35
CA TYR A 25 7.00 5.55 19.66
C TYR A 25 7.66 5.68 18.27
N ASP A 26 8.96 5.42 18.20
CA ASP A 26 9.70 5.40 16.93
C ASP A 26 9.14 4.33 15.97
N GLN A 27 8.75 3.17 16.50
CA GLN A 27 8.08 2.11 15.73
C GLN A 27 6.71 2.55 15.21
N LEU A 28 5.88 3.20 16.05
CA LEU A 28 4.57 3.72 15.63
C LEU A 28 4.70 4.71 14.46
N CYS A 29 5.69 5.60 14.51
CA CYS A 29 5.90 6.61 13.47
C CYS A 29 6.35 5.99 12.14
N LYS A 30 7.07 4.86 12.17
CA LYS A 30 7.53 4.14 10.97
C LYS A 30 6.43 3.23 10.39
N GLU A 31 5.82 2.41 11.23
CA GLU A 31 4.85 1.39 10.82
C GLU A 31 3.45 1.97 10.56
N GLY A 32 3.06 3.00 11.33
CA GLY A 32 1.73 3.60 11.25
C GLY A 32 1.35 4.03 9.84
N PRO A 33 2.19 4.78 9.10
CA PRO A 33 1.90 5.20 7.73
C PRO A 33 2.01 4.08 6.69
N ASN A 34 2.70 2.98 6.98
CA ASN A 34 2.84 1.85 6.04
C ASN A 34 1.57 1.00 5.99
N ASP A 35 0.81 0.96 7.09
CA ASP A 35 -0.41 0.19 7.18
C ASP A 35 -1.52 0.67 6.24
N LYS A 36 -2.13 -0.27 5.52
CA LYS A 36 -3.32 0.00 4.69
C LYS A 36 -4.53 0.37 5.54
N LEU A 37 -4.73 -0.32 6.66
CA LEU A 37 -5.83 -0.11 7.60
C LEU A 37 -5.28 0.26 8.96
N ILE A 38 -5.62 1.46 9.42
CA ILE A 38 -5.14 2.00 10.68
C ILE A 38 -6.35 2.22 11.59
N THR A 39 -6.43 1.48 12.69
CA THR A 39 -7.50 1.62 13.70
C THR A 39 -6.92 1.48 15.10
N PRO A 40 -7.57 2.02 16.15
CA PRO A 40 -7.08 1.89 17.53
C PRO A 40 -6.89 0.44 17.98
N ALA A 41 -7.73 -0.48 17.52
CA ALA A 41 -7.64 -1.90 17.84
C ALA A 41 -6.38 -2.54 17.24
N VAL A 42 -6.13 -2.31 15.94
CA VAL A 42 -4.93 -2.83 15.24
C VAL A 42 -3.65 -2.30 15.88
N VAL A 43 -3.61 -1.01 16.25
CA VAL A 43 -2.44 -0.42 16.92
C VAL A 43 -2.23 -1.02 18.32
N SER A 44 -3.32 -1.22 19.08
CA SER A 44 -3.22 -1.82 20.42
C SER A 44 -2.71 -3.26 20.41
N GLU A 45 -3.05 -4.04 19.37
CA GLU A 45 -2.61 -5.41 19.22
C GLU A 45 -1.11 -5.49 18.90
N ARG A 46 -0.64 -4.65 17.97
CA ARG A 46 0.74 -4.66 17.47
C ARG A 46 1.74 -4.12 18.48
N LEU A 47 1.44 -2.96 19.06
CA LEU A 47 2.38 -2.26 19.96
C LEU A 47 2.19 -2.63 21.43
N ARG A 48 1.23 -3.52 21.74
CA ARG A 48 0.88 -3.92 23.12
C ARG A 48 0.57 -2.71 24.01
N VAL A 49 -0.13 -1.72 23.46
CA VAL A 49 -0.53 -0.49 24.16
C VAL A 49 -2.02 -0.48 24.47
N ARG A 50 -2.45 0.27 25.49
CA ARG A 50 -3.88 0.47 25.76
C ARG A 50 -4.58 1.22 24.62
N GLY A 51 -5.84 0.87 24.38
CA GLY A 51 -6.67 1.50 23.35
C GLY A 51 -6.87 3.01 23.54
N SER A 52 -6.84 3.51 24.78
CA SER A 52 -6.86 4.95 25.08
C SER A 52 -5.61 5.65 24.53
N LEU A 53 -4.43 5.07 24.79
CA LEU A 53 -3.15 5.59 24.28
C LEU A 53 -3.09 5.54 22.76
N ALA A 54 -3.54 4.42 22.16
CA ALA A 54 -3.61 4.29 20.70
C ALA A 54 -4.49 5.36 20.05
N ARG A 55 -5.65 5.71 20.65
CA ARG A 55 -6.50 6.80 20.15
C ARG A 55 -5.80 8.16 20.19
N ALA A 56 -5.10 8.46 21.27
CA ALA A 56 -4.33 9.71 21.39
C ALA A 56 -3.19 9.76 20.36
N ALA A 57 -2.44 8.66 20.20
CA ALA A 57 -1.33 8.59 19.26
C ALA A 57 -1.78 8.74 17.80
N LEU A 58 -2.92 8.13 17.43
CA LEU A 58 -3.50 8.30 16.10
C LEU A 58 -3.99 9.72 15.84
N GLN A 59 -4.44 10.45 16.87
CA GLN A 59 -4.75 11.87 16.74
C GLN A 59 -3.48 12.68 16.49
N GLU A 60 -2.37 12.35 17.16
CA GLU A 60 -1.08 13.01 16.92
C GLU A 60 -0.56 12.76 15.50
N LEU A 61 -0.61 11.52 15.01
CA LEU A 61 -0.23 11.19 13.63
C LEU A 61 -1.13 11.89 12.59
N LEU A 62 -2.41 12.08 12.90
CA LEU A 62 -3.33 12.87 12.07
C LEU A 62 -2.90 14.35 12.05
N SER A 63 -2.57 14.93 13.21
CA SER A 63 -2.09 16.32 13.30
C SER A 63 -0.77 16.54 12.55
N LYS A 64 0.11 15.53 12.54
CA LYS A 64 1.35 15.53 11.74
C LYS A 64 1.12 15.32 10.24
N GLY A 65 -0.09 14.97 9.82
CA GLY A 65 -0.42 14.71 8.43
C GLY A 65 0.16 13.42 7.85
N LEU A 66 0.59 12.47 8.70
CA LEU A 66 1.14 11.18 8.26
C LEU A 66 0.04 10.19 7.85
N ILE A 67 -1.16 10.34 8.43
CA ILE A 67 -2.33 9.51 8.16
C ILE A 67 -3.55 10.39 7.86
N LYS A 68 -4.54 9.82 7.18
CA LYS A 68 -5.83 10.47 6.90
C LYS A 68 -6.95 9.72 7.61
N ARG A 69 -7.87 10.46 8.23
CA ARG A 69 -9.10 9.89 8.78
C ARG A 69 -10.11 9.63 7.67
N VAL A 70 -10.68 8.43 7.62
CA VAL A 70 -11.72 8.03 6.66
C VAL A 70 -13.10 8.20 7.28
N SER A 71 -13.32 7.64 8.46
CA SER A 71 -14.60 7.72 9.17
C SER A 71 -14.40 7.85 10.68
N LYS A 72 -15.27 8.63 11.31
CA LYS A 72 -15.34 8.81 12.76
C LYS A 72 -16.74 8.46 13.24
N HIS A 73 -16.86 7.33 13.92
CA HIS A 73 -18.06 6.92 14.65
C HIS A 73 -17.72 6.77 16.15
N ARG A 74 -18.74 6.76 17.03
CA ARG A 74 -18.51 6.64 18.48
C ARG A 74 -17.79 5.33 18.86
N ALA A 75 -18.12 4.25 18.15
CA ALA A 75 -17.60 2.91 18.43
C ALA A 75 -16.30 2.60 17.66
N GLN A 76 -16.06 3.28 16.53
CA GLN A 76 -14.93 2.96 15.65
C GLN A 76 -14.42 4.22 14.95
N VAL A 77 -13.10 4.33 14.88
CA VAL A 77 -12.42 5.37 14.10
C VAL A 77 -11.48 4.67 13.14
N ILE A 78 -11.58 5.03 11.87
CA ILE A 78 -10.84 4.42 10.78
C ILE A 78 -9.93 5.46 10.14
N TYR A 79 -8.66 5.10 10.02
CA TYR A 79 -7.63 5.86 9.36
C TYR A 79 -6.99 5.02 8.25
N THR A 80 -6.37 5.71 7.31
CA THR A 80 -5.58 5.13 6.22
C THR A 80 -4.32 5.94 6.05
N ARG A 81 -3.28 5.34 5.45
CA ARG A 81 -2.06 6.05 5.06
C ARG A 81 -2.35 7.31 4.26
N ASN A 82 -1.54 8.35 4.43
CA ASN A 82 -1.64 9.54 3.60
C ASN A 82 -0.96 9.28 2.23
N THR A 83 -1.66 9.57 1.13
CA THR A 83 -1.18 9.24 -0.23
C THR A 83 -0.27 10.32 -0.83
N LYS A 84 0.19 11.31 -0.03
CA LYS A 84 0.90 12.50 -0.53
C LYS A 84 2.42 12.36 -0.65
N SER A 85 3.00 11.18 -0.49
CA SER A 85 4.41 10.96 -0.80
C SER A 85 4.64 9.58 -1.40
N GLY A 86 4.98 9.54 -2.69
CA GLY A 86 6.12 8.74 -3.12
C GLY A 86 5.91 7.40 -3.82
N ASP A 87 4.80 6.68 -3.70
CA ASP A 87 4.69 5.34 -4.32
C ASP A 87 3.55 5.21 -5.33
N ARG A 88 3.79 5.75 -6.53
CA ARG A 88 3.26 5.20 -7.78
C ARG A 88 4.18 4.04 -8.20
N ASN A 89 4.06 2.89 -7.56
CA ASN A 89 4.66 1.63 -8.02
C ASN A 89 3.80 0.52 -7.40
N THR A 90 2.95 -0.26 -8.05
CA THR A 90 2.96 -0.90 -9.38
C THR A 90 1.50 -1.26 -9.73
N ARG A 91 0.77 -0.43 -10.49
CA ARG A 91 -0.45 -0.87 -11.20
C ARG A 91 -0.56 -0.27 -12.60
N GLY A 92 0.59 -0.02 -13.21
CA GLY A 92 0.73 -0.06 -14.67
C GLY A 92 1.36 -1.39 -15.01
N LEU A 93 0.60 -2.49 -14.90
CA LEU A 93 0.95 -3.65 -15.72
C LEU A 93 0.72 -3.17 -17.16
N PRO A 94 1.75 -3.14 -18.03
CA PRO A 94 1.47 -3.00 -19.44
C PRO A 94 0.56 -4.17 -19.80
N ILE A 95 -0.63 -3.85 -20.30
CA ILE A 95 -1.47 -4.84 -20.95
C ILE A 95 -0.64 -5.28 -22.15
N HIS A 96 0.09 -6.39 -22.01
CA HIS A 96 0.74 -7.03 -23.14
C HIS A 96 -0.40 -7.73 -23.88
N ASP A 97 -1.04 -6.99 -24.79
CA ASP A 97 -1.85 -7.58 -25.86
C ASP A 97 -0.88 -8.33 -26.77
N PRO A 98 -0.90 -9.67 -26.83
CA PRO A 98 0.00 -10.45 -27.68
C PRO A 98 -0.55 -10.52 -29.11
N GLY A 99 -0.87 -9.37 -29.69
CA GLY A 99 -1.47 -9.26 -31.00
C GLY A 99 -1.24 -7.88 -31.58
N SER A 100 -0.50 -7.83 -32.68
CA SER A 100 -0.32 -6.69 -33.59
C SER A 100 0.92 -5.80 -33.36
N LEU A 101 1.94 -6.14 -34.17
CA LEU A 101 2.82 -5.25 -34.97
C LEU A 101 4.24 -5.00 -34.44
N GLU A 102 5.18 -5.61 -35.18
CA GLU A 102 6.64 -5.56 -35.10
C GLU A 102 7.24 -4.14 -35.06
N PRO A 103 8.24 -3.87 -34.21
CA PRO A 103 8.99 -2.61 -34.25
C PRO A 103 10.20 -2.67 -35.21
N ALA A 104 10.15 -1.69 -36.12
CA ALA A 104 11.20 -1.00 -36.88
C ALA A 104 12.68 -1.42 -36.75
N VAL A 105 13.28 -1.51 -37.93
CA VAL A 105 14.63 -1.99 -38.29
C VAL A 105 15.78 -1.14 -37.69
N PRO A 106 16.89 -1.76 -37.26
CA PRO A 106 18.11 -1.10 -36.77
C PRO A 106 18.90 -0.28 -37.81
N TRP A 107 19.52 0.77 -37.31
CA TRP A 107 20.16 1.93 -37.96
C TRP A 107 21.53 1.69 -38.61
N GLU A 108 21.84 0.52 -39.16
CA GLU A 108 23.19 0.25 -39.70
C GLU A 108 23.19 0.07 -41.23
N ALA A 109 24.05 0.87 -41.89
CA ALA A 109 24.52 0.80 -43.28
C ALA A 109 23.66 1.46 -44.40
N GLY A 110 24.04 2.68 -44.78
CA GLY A 110 24.17 3.02 -46.21
C GLY A 110 25.60 2.67 -46.70
N PRO A 111 26.00 2.98 -47.95
CA PRO A 111 25.23 3.52 -49.08
C PRO A 111 25.45 2.77 -50.41
N SER A 112 24.72 3.22 -51.45
CA SER A 112 25.12 3.19 -52.87
C SER A 112 25.18 1.82 -53.59
N SER A 113 24.30 1.60 -54.56
CA SER A 113 24.69 1.30 -55.96
C SER A 113 23.50 0.95 -56.85
N ALA A 114 23.39 1.72 -57.95
CA ALA A 114 23.04 1.30 -59.31
C ALA A 114 21.64 0.76 -59.70
N ALA A 115 21.10 1.43 -60.73
CA ALA A 115 20.35 0.90 -61.88
C ALA A 115 18.95 0.27 -61.64
N GLY A 116 17.90 0.60 -62.38
CA GLY A 116 17.74 1.47 -63.54
C GLY A 116 16.28 1.44 -64.04
N HIS A 117 15.98 2.40 -64.92
CA HIS A 117 14.97 2.38 -65.98
C HIS A 117 13.50 2.02 -65.66
N ALA A 118 12.66 3.06 -65.66
CA ALA A 118 11.28 2.98 -66.14
C ALA A 118 11.27 2.72 -67.67
N PRO A 119 10.16 2.21 -68.24
CA PRO A 119 9.24 3.19 -68.83
C PRO A 119 7.73 2.89 -68.68
N ALA A 120 7.02 4.01 -68.47
CA ALA A 120 5.72 4.44 -68.97
C ALA A 120 4.75 3.47 -69.70
N HIS A 121 3.54 3.36 -69.10
CA HIS A 121 2.16 3.60 -69.63
C HIS A 121 1.68 3.00 -70.99
N PRO A 122 0.40 3.16 -71.34
CA PRO A 122 -0.79 2.45 -70.84
C PRO A 122 -1.47 1.62 -71.96
N ARG A 123 -2.21 0.57 -71.58
CA ARG A 123 -3.02 -0.21 -72.53
C ARG A 123 -4.31 0.54 -72.89
N SER A 124 -4.53 0.72 -74.19
CA SER A 124 -5.85 0.75 -74.84
C SER A 124 -6.37 -0.67 -75.01
#